data_AF-A0A1X3RSG2-F1
#
_entry.id   AF-A0A1X3RSG2-F1
#
_cell.length_a   1.000
_cell.length_b   1.000
_cell.length_c   1.000
_cell.angle_alpha   90.00
_cell.angle_beta   90.00
_cell.angle_gamma   90.00
#
_symmetry.space_group_name_H-M   'P 1'
#
loop_
_entity.id
_entity.type
_entity.pdbx_description
1 polymer ?
#
loop_
_entity_poly.entity_id
_entity_poly.type
_entity_poly.pdbx_seq_one_letter_code
_entity_poly.pdbx_strand_id
1 'polypeptide(L)'
;MWSKYERGVAVPGGDVFAAFAQSGANVQFILTGEQGASSETRAGALDAELLAKIVLKLEMLAKQAGRRWTSAELVLQSAKIYNFLIKEPAIDNDRIDSVLKLVINR
;
A
#
# COMPACT_ATOMS: atom_id res chain seq x y z
N MET A 1 4.70 1.68 36.77
CA MET A 1 5.96 2.14 36.13
C MET A 1 5.73 3.16 35.02
N TRP A 2 4.76 2.95 34.12
CA TRP A 2 4.43 3.86 33.00
C TRP A 2 4.39 5.35 33.34
N SER A 3 3.72 5.72 34.44
CA SER A 3 3.63 7.11 34.92
C SER A 3 4.98 7.80 35.18
N LYS A 4 6.07 7.05 35.41
CA LYS A 4 7.43 7.60 35.52
C LYS A 4 8.03 7.92 34.14
N TYR A 5 7.71 7.11 33.13
CA TYR A 5 8.15 7.32 31.74
C TYR A 5 7.48 8.55 31.13
N GLU A 6 6.16 8.71 31.31
CA GLU A 6 5.42 9.88 30.80
C GLU A 6 5.90 11.21 31.40
N ARG A 7 6.36 11.18 32.65
CA ARG A 7 6.93 12.37 33.32
C ARG A 7 8.41 12.59 33.02
N GLY A 8 9.04 11.75 32.18
CA GLY A 8 10.47 11.83 31.87
C GLY A 8 11.40 11.51 33.04
N VAL A 9 10.88 10.89 34.12
CA VAL A 9 11.66 10.53 35.32
C VAL A 9 12.46 9.25 35.10
N ALA A 10 12.07 8.43 34.12
CA ALA A 10 12.78 7.24 33.72
C ALA A 10 12.62 7.01 32.20
N VAL A 11 13.53 6.26 31.61
CA VAL A 11 13.47 5.85 30.19
C VAL A 11 13.08 4.37 30.13
N PRO A 12 12.09 3.97 29.31
CA PRO A 12 11.76 2.57 29.12
C PRO A 12 12.95 1.77 28.58
N GLY A 13 13.16 0.57 29.11
CA GLY A 13 14.14 -0.38 28.58
C GLY A 13 13.68 -1.07 27.29
N GLY A 14 14.60 -1.79 26.65
CA GLY A 14 14.31 -2.56 25.42
C GLY A 14 13.26 -3.65 25.61
N ASP A 15 13.13 -4.20 26.81
CA ASP A 15 12.10 -5.16 27.22
C ASP A 15 10.69 -4.57 27.14
N VAL A 16 10.53 -3.31 27.56
CA VAL A 16 9.26 -2.59 27.48
C VAL A 16 8.86 -2.34 26.02
N PHE A 17 9.81 -1.92 25.18
CA PHE A 17 9.56 -1.74 23.74
C PHE A 17 9.26 -3.06 23.03
N ALA A 18 9.90 -4.17 23.43
CA ALA A 18 9.59 -5.50 22.90
C ALA A 18 8.15 -5.93 23.23
N ALA A 19 7.68 -5.68 24.46
CA ALA A 19 6.29 -5.94 24.85
C ALA A 19 5.28 -5.09 24.05
N PHE A 20 5.63 -3.83 23.77
CA PHE A 20 4.85 -2.96 22.89
C PHE A 20 4.78 -3.50 21.46
N ALA A 21 5.91 -3.90 20.88
CA ALA A 21 5.95 -4.51 19.56
C ALA A 21 5.09 -5.77 19.48
N GLN A 22 5.16 -6.65 20.49
CA GLN A 22 4.33 -7.86 20.57
C GLN A 22 2.83 -7.56 20.68
N SER A 23 2.49 -6.40 21.25
CA SER A 23 1.11 -5.91 21.35
C SER A 23 0.64 -5.17 20.08
N GLY A 24 1.46 -5.11 19.03
CA GLY A 24 1.16 -4.44 17.76
C GLY A 24 1.41 -2.93 17.76
N ALA A 25 2.07 -2.38 18.78
CA ALA A 25 2.39 -0.96 18.83
C ALA A 25 3.59 -0.62 17.93
N ASN A 26 3.55 0.57 17.31
CA ASN A 26 4.63 1.07 16.47
C ASN A 26 5.76 1.65 17.32
N VAL A 27 6.79 0.83 17.61
CA VAL A 27 7.95 1.24 18.41
C VAL A 27 8.74 2.38 17.74
N GLN A 28 8.81 2.43 16.41
CA GLN A 28 9.47 3.51 15.67
C GLN A 28 8.83 4.86 16.01
N PHE A 29 7.49 4.94 15.99
CA PHE A 29 6.75 6.14 16.35
C PHE A 29 7.02 6.57 17.79
N ILE A 30 7.06 5.60 18.73
CA ILE A 30 7.34 5.89 20.14
C ILE A 30 8.74 6.48 20.34
N LEU A 31 9.75 5.99 19.60
CA LEU A 31 11.13 6.43 19.74
C LEU A 31 11.45 7.72 18.98
N THR A 32 10.82 7.93 17.83
CA THR A 32 11.21 8.98 16.89
C THR A 32 10.16 10.07 16.71
N GLY A 33 8.92 9.84 17.13
CA GLY A 33 7.78 10.72 16.86
C GLY A 33 7.31 10.70 15.40
N GLU A 34 8.08 10.08 14.51
CA GLU A 34 7.75 9.93 13.11
C GLU A 34 6.85 8.72 12.92
N GLN A 35 5.71 8.92 12.25
CA GLN A 35 5.03 7.81 11.62
C GLN A 35 5.91 7.39 10.45
N GLY A 36 6.82 6.45 10.71
CA GLY A 36 7.43 5.70 9.64
C GLY A 36 6.30 5.21 8.75
N ALA A 37 6.39 5.46 7.44
CA ALA A 37 5.47 4.83 6.50
C ALA A 37 5.43 3.36 6.92
N SER A 38 4.26 2.87 7.32
CA SER A 38 3.99 1.45 7.48
C SER A 38 4.01 0.85 6.08
N SER A 39 5.14 1.00 5.40
CA SER A 39 5.54 0.16 4.32
C SER A 39 6.03 -1.08 5.04
N GLU A 40 5.08 -1.97 5.33
CA GLU A 40 5.30 -3.31 4.84
C GLU A 40 5.74 -3.13 3.38
N THR A 41 7.06 -3.10 3.20
CA THR A 41 7.73 -2.88 1.94
C THR A 41 7.48 -4.14 1.11
N ARG A 42 6.25 -4.25 0.58
CA ARG A 42 6.01 -4.88 -0.72
C ARG A 42 6.63 -4.04 -1.86
N ALA A 43 7.22 -2.88 -1.55
CA ALA A 43 7.95 -2.05 -2.49
C ALA A 43 9.35 -2.59 -2.86
N GLY A 44 9.70 -3.84 -2.49
CA GLY A 44 10.96 -4.47 -2.90
C GLY A 44 10.87 -5.28 -4.19
N ALA A 45 9.70 -5.84 -4.51
CA ALA A 45 9.52 -6.67 -5.70
C ALA A 45 8.29 -6.18 -6.45
N LEU A 46 8.50 -5.78 -7.71
CA LEU A 46 7.41 -5.66 -8.67
C LEU A 46 6.63 -6.98 -8.64
N ASP A 47 5.42 -6.94 -8.10
CA ASP A 47 4.48 -8.06 -8.17
C ASP A 47 4.00 -8.16 -9.63
N ALA A 48 4.79 -8.87 -10.43
CA ALA A 48 4.57 -9.06 -11.86
C ALA A 48 3.22 -9.76 -12.13
N GLU A 49 2.76 -10.59 -11.20
CA GLU A 49 1.48 -11.28 -11.29
C GLU A 49 0.31 -10.31 -11.09
N LEU A 50 0.40 -9.39 -10.13
CA LEU A 50 -0.58 -8.34 -9.94
C LEU A 50 -0.62 -7.38 -11.15
N LEU A 51 0.55 -6.99 -11.67
CA LEU A 51 0.62 -6.14 -12.86
C LEU A 51 0.00 -6.83 -14.09
N ALA A 52 0.30 -8.12 -14.31
CA ALA A 52 -0.30 -8.91 -15.39
C ALA A 52 -1.83 -9.01 -15.25
N LYS A 53 -2.34 -9.21 -14.03
CA LYS A 53 -3.80 -9.19 -13.77
C LYS A 53 -4.44 -7.84 -14.10
N ILE A 54 -3.79 -6.73 -13.72
CA ILE A 54 -4.27 -5.37 -14.04
C ILE A 54 -4.31 -5.17 -15.56
N VAL A 55 -3.24 -5.54 -16.27
CA VAL A 55 -3.15 -5.45 -17.74
C VAL A 55 -4.30 -6.20 -18.41
N LEU A 56 -4.53 -7.46 -18.03
CA LEU A 56 -5.60 -8.29 -18.61
C LEU A 56 -6.99 -7.72 -18.33
N LYS A 57 -7.29 -7.33 -17.09
CA LYS A 57 -8.58 -6.74 -16.73
C LYS A 57 -8.84 -5.42 -17.47
N LEU A 58 -7.83 -4.57 -17.55
CA LEU A 58 -7.86 -3.29 -18.23
C LEU A 58 -8.12 -3.47 -19.74
N GLU A 59 -7.45 -4.43 -20.38
CA GLU A 59 -7.66 -4.76 -21.80
C GLU A 59 -9.09 -5.26 -22.06
N MET A 60 -9.61 -6.15 -21.22
CA MET A 60 -10.97 -6.66 -21.33
C MET A 60 -12.00 -5.54 -21.21
N LEU A 61 -11.85 -4.66 -20.22
CA LEU A 61 -12.78 -3.56 -20.00
C LEU A 61 -12.68 -2.51 -21.12
N ALA A 62 -11.48 -2.22 -21.64
CA ALA A 62 -11.31 -1.33 -22.78
C ALA A 62 -11.99 -1.87 -24.04
N LYS A 63 -11.84 -3.18 -24.31
CA LYS A 63 -12.55 -3.87 -25.41
C LYS A 63 -14.07 -3.81 -25.24
N GLN A 64 -14.59 -4.02 -24.02
CA GLN A 64 -16.02 -3.90 -23.72
C GLN A 64 -16.55 -2.48 -23.92
N ALA A 65 -15.76 -1.46 -23.60
CA ALA A 65 -16.09 -0.06 -23.81
C ALA A 65 -15.88 0.42 -25.26
N GLY A 66 -15.51 -0.47 -26.19
CA GLY A 66 -15.22 -0.12 -27.59
C GLY A 66 -13.95 0.72 -27.79
N ARG A 67 -13.12 0.85 -26.75
CA ARG A 67 -11.91 1.68 -26.75
C ARG A 67 -10.69 0.81 -27.03
N ARG A 68 -9.94 1.13 -28.08
CA ARG A 68 -8.68 0.46 -28.43
C ARG A 68 -7.52 1.32 -27.95
N TRP A 69 -6.79 0.85 -26.94
CA TRP A 69 -5.53 1.46 -26.53
C TRP A 69 -4.36 0.83 -27.27
N THR A 70 -3.33 1.63 -27.54
CA THR A 70 -2.05 1.11 -28.02
C THR A 70 -1.35 0.35 -26.90
N SER A 71 -0.44 -0.58 -27.24
CA SER A 71 0.31 -1.37 -26.25
C SER A 71 1.08 -0.48 -25.25
N ALA A 72 1.58 0.67 -25.71
CA ALA A 72 2.28 1.63 -24.86
C ALA A 72 1.36 2.32 -23.84
N GLU A 73 0.16 2.72 -24.26
CA GLU A 73 -0.83 3.34 -23.37
C GLU A 73 -1.33 2.36 -22.32
N LEU A 74 -1.53 1.09 -22.69
CA LEU A 74 -1.99 0.04 -21.78
C LEU A 74 -0.97 -0.22 -20.66
N VAL A 75 0.31 -0.32 -21.01
CA VAL A 75 1.40 -0.47 -20.03
C VAL A 75 1.51 0.77 -19.13
N LEU A 76 1.39 1.97 -19.68
CA LEU A 76 1.47 3.20 -18.90
C LEU A 76 0.32 3.31 -17.89
N GLN A 77 -0.91 2.98 -18.30
CA GLN A 77 -2.08 3.06 -17.41
C GLN A 77 -2.05 1.95 -16.35
N SER A 78 -1.67 0.72 -16.71
CA SER A 78 -1.52 -0.37 -15.74
C SER A 78 -0.43 -0.09 -14.71
N ALA A 79 0.70 0.50 -15.11
CA ALA A 79 1.76 0.91 -14.18
C ALA A 79 1.31 2.03 -13.23
N LYS A 80 0.51 2.99 -13.70
CA LYS A 80 -0.09 4.03 -12.84
C LYS A 80 -1.05 3.44 -11.82
N ILE A 81 -1.88 2.48 -12.22
CA ILE A 81 -2.82 1.78 -11.34
C ILE A 81 -2.05 0.95 -10.30
N TYR A 82 -1.01 0.22 -10.72
CA TYR A 82 -0.14 -0.52 -9.82
C TYR A 82 0.50 0.39 -8.75
N ASN A 83 1.09 1.51 -9.19
CA ASN A 83 1.70 2.51 -8.30
C ASN A 83 0.70 3.21 -7.37
N PHE A 84 -0.57 3.25 -7.75
CA PHE A 84 -1.65 3.76 -6.91
C PHE A 84 -2.06 2.71 -5.85
N LEU A 85 -2.26 1.47 -6.28
CA LEU A 85 -2.69 0.36 -5.41
C LEU A 85 -1.65 0.01 -4.35
N ILE A 86 -0.35 0.06 -4.67
CA ILE A 86 0.72 -0.25 -3.72
C ILE A 86 0.88 0.79 -2.60
N LYS A 87 0.33 2.01 -2.78
CA LYS A 87 0.36 3.06 -1.76
C LYS A 87 -0.72 2.89 -0.70
N GLU A 88 -1.65 1.97 -0.89
CA GLU A 88 -2.75 1.73 0.04
C GLU A 88 -2.64 0.35 0.71
N PRO A 89 -2.85 0.27 2.04
CA PRO A 89 -2.62 -0.95 2.82
C PRO A 89 -3.66 -2.07 2.60
N ALA A 90 -4.79 -1.78 1.94
CA ALA A 90 -5.86 -2.74 1.68
C ALA A 90 -6.18 -2.80 0.18
N ILE A 91 -5.57 -3.74 -0.52
CA ILE A 91 -5.82 -4.02 -1.94
C ILE A 91 -6.94 -5.06 -2.03
N ASP A 92 -8.19 -4.61 -2.18
CA ASP A 92 -9.35 -5.48 -2.40
C ASP A 92 -9.70 -5.60 -3.89
N ASN A 93 -10.12 -6.79 -4.33
CA ASN A 93 -10.51 -7.08 -5.72
C ASN A 93 -11.62 -6.14 -6.25
N ASP A 94 -12.58 -5.78 -5.39
CA ASP A 94 -13.70 -4.89 -5.76
C ASP A 94 -13.23 -3.45 -6.01
N ARG A 95 -12.16 -3.03 -5.34
CA ARG A 95 -11.58 -1.70 -5.50
C ARG A 95 -10.73 -1.60 -6.76
N ILE A 96 -10.04 -2.69 -7.12
CA ILE A 96 -9.37 -2.83 -8.43
C ILE A 96 -10.39 -2.61 -9.55
N ASP A 97 -11.56 -3.26 -9.49
CA ASP A 97 -12.60 -3.12 -10.52
C ASP A 97 -13.20 -1.70 -10.57
N SER A 98 -13.33 -1.03 -9.43
CA SER A 98 -13.81 0.35 -9.37
C SER A 98 -12.84 1.36 -9.98
N VAL A 99 -11.53 1.22 -9.70
CA VAL A 99 -10.49 2.07 -10.29
C VAL A 99 -10.38 1.83 -11.81
N LEU A 100 -10.48 0.58 -12.25
CA LEU A 100 -10.46 0.25 -13.67
C LEU A 100 -11.63 0.88 -14.43
N LYS A 101 -12.85 0.86 -13.87
CA LYS A 101 -14.02 1.53 -14.46
C LYS A 101 -13.83 3.05 -14.56
N LEU A 102 -13.20 3.68 -13.56
CA LEU A 102 -12.96 5.13 -13.54
C LEU A 102 -12.03 5.59 -14.67
N VAL A 103 -10.98 4.80 -14.98
CA VAL A 103 -10.02 5.14 -16.04
C VAL A 103 -10.64 5.05 -17.43
N ILE A 104 -11.63 4.17 -17.61
CA ILE A 104 -12.29 3.95 -18.90
C ILE A 104 -13.37 4.99 -19.19
N ASN A 105 -14.09 5.43 -18.16
CA ASN A 105 -15.13 6.47 -18.25
C ASN A 105 -14.57 7.91 -18.29
N ARG A 106 -13.27 8.09 -18.53
CA ARG A 106 -12.61 9.39 -18.63
C ARG A 106 -12.27 9.76 -20.07
#